data_AF-A0A8S1ZXR0-F1
#
_entry.id   AF-A0A8S1ZXR0-F1
#
_cell.length_a   1.000
_cell.length_b   1.000
_cell.length_c   1.000
_cell.angle_alpha   90.00
_cell.angle_beta   90.00
_cell.angle_gamma   90.00
#
_symmetry.space_group_name_H-M   'P 1'
#
loop_
_entity.id
_entity.type
_entity.pdbx_description
1 polymer ?
#
loop_
_entity_poly.entity_id
_entity_poly.type
_entity_poly.pdbx_seq_one_letter_code
_entity_poly.pdbx_strand_id
1 'polypeptide(L)'
;MMKLQGGLLQWSRSSLIPSIYTPINKTQFSISACVIERNHQLTAKERRQLRNERRESKSGYSWRQEVEEKLIKKPKKRYATWTEELNLDTLAESGPQWWVVRVSRLRGHETAQILARALARQFPEMEFTVYAPSVQVKRKLKNGSISVKPKPVFPGCIFIRCVLNKEIHDSIKEVDGVGGFIGSKVGNTKRQINKPRPVDDSDLEAIFKQAKEAQEKADSEFEEAQRAEEEASLLASQQLLASSNSDVIETVAESKLKRAPRKATLATETKDSKVKKKKLAAGSTVRVLSGTFAEFVGNLKKLNRKTAKATVGFTLFGKETLVEIDINELVPEIQS
;
A
#
# COMPACT_ATOMS: atom_id res chain seq x y z
N MET A 1 -16.85 -16.62 44.31
CA MET A 1 -18.01 -15.83 43.84
C MET A 1 -17.83 -14.38 44.28
N MET A 2 -17.27 -13.54 43.41
CA MET A 2 -17.12 -12.11 43.66
C MET A 2 -17.65 -11.37 42.43
N LYS A 3 -18.73 -10.62 42.64
CA LYS A 3 -19.42 -9.80 41.65
C LYS A 3 -18.56 -8.57 41.36
N LEU A 4 -18.11 -8.42 40.12
CA LEU A 4 -17.57 -7.16 39.61
C LEU A 4 -18.72 -6.41 38.92
N GLN A 5 -19.00 -5.20 39.41
CA GLN A 5 -19.90 -4.24 38.79
C GLN A 5 -19.26 -3.73 37.49
N GLY A 6 -19.85 -4.08 36.35
CA GLY A 6 -19.52 -3.49 35.05
C GLY A 6 -20.26 -2.18 34.85
N GLY A 7 -19.52 -1.07 34.85
CA GLY A 7 -20.03 0.25 34.47
C GLY A 7 -20.22 0.34 32.96
N LEU A 8 -21.48 0.54 32.57
CA LEU A 8 -21.94 0.76 31.21
C LEU A 8 -21.76 2.26 30.86
N LEU A 9 -20.76 2.60 30.05
CA LEU A 9 -20.65 3.95 29.47
C LEU A 9 -21.25 3.95 28.07
N GLN A 10 -22.49 4.42 27.98
CA GLN A 10 -23.13 4.83 26.74
C GLN A 10 -22.40 6.05 26.18
N TRP A 11 -21.88 5.96 24.96
CA TRP A 11 -21.49 7.13 24.19
C TRP A 11 -22.66 7.52 23.28
N SER A 12 -23.27 8.65 23.60
CA SER A 12 -24.28 9.32 22.81
C SER A 12 -23.66 9.87 21.52
N ARG A 13 -24.26 9.49 20.39
CA ARG A 13 -24.09 10.16 19.10
C ARG A 13 -24.70 11.56 19.22
N SER A 14 -23.90 12.61 19.10
CA SER A 14 -24.34 13.95 18.67
C SER A 14 -23.15 14.91 18.53
N SER A 15 -22.68 15.11 17.30
CA SER A 15 -22.13 16.41 16.89
C SER A 15 -22.26 16.55 15.39
N LEU A 16 -23.26 17.35 15.02
CA LEU A 16 -23.45 17.90 13.69
C LEU A 16 -22.23 18.74 13.34
N ILE A 17 -21.62 18.45 12.20
CA ILE A 17 -20.54 19.21 11.59
C ILE A 17 -21.15 20.52 11.04
N PRO A 18 -20.72 21.73 11.46
CA PRO A 18 -21.03 22.91 10.69
C PRO A 18 -20.06 23.00 9.51
N SER A 19 -20.62 22.81 8.31
CA SER A 19 -20.01 23.13 7.03
C SER A 19 -19.79 24.65 6.95
N ILE A 20 -18.53 25.10 6.96
CA ILE A 20 -18.18 26.49 6.69
C ILE A 20 -17.97 26.63 5.17
N TYR A 21 -19.08 26.82 4.45
CA TYR A 21 -19.08 27.29 3.08
C TYR A 21 -19.14 28.83 3.12
N THR A 22 -18.12 29.51 2.61
CA THR A 22 -18.11 30.98 2.51
C THR A 22 -18.74 31.40 1.18
N PRO A 23 -19.86 32.16 1.17
CA PRO A 23 -20.34 32.76 -0.06
C PRO A 23 -19.57 34.07 -0.34
N ILE A 24 -19.01 34.13 -1.54
CA ILE A 24 -18.52 35.37 -2.18
C ILE A 24 -19.74 36.22 -2.52
N ASN A 25 -20.06 37.21 -1.68
CA ASN A 25 -21.12 38.16 -1.98
C ASN A 25 -20.56 39.37 -2.74
N LYS A 26 -20.82 39.38 -4.05
CA LYS A 26 -20.80 40.58 -4.88
C LYS A 26 -21.90 41.51 -4.38
N THR A 27 -21.54 42.69 -3.89
CA THR A 27 -22.50 43.75 -3.58
C THR A 27 -23.00 44.38 -4.87
N GLN A 28 -24.18 43.96 -5.31
CA GLN A 28 -25.04 44.81 -6.14
C GLN A 28 -25.79 45.75 -5.20
N PHE A 29 -25.76 47.03 -5.52
CA PHE A 29 -26.58 48.05 -4.88
C PHE A 29 -28.06 47.75 -5.16
N SER A 30 -28.86 47.66 -4.10
CA SER A 30 -30.31 47.86 -4.19
C SER A 30 -30.76 48.80 -3.07
N ILE A 31 -31.52 49.80 -3.49
CA ILE A 31 -32.19 50.79 -2.66
C ILE A 31 -33.46 50.11 -2.12
N SER A 32 -33.71 50.15 -0.81
CA SER A 32 -35.06 50.24 -0.24
C SER A 32 -35.02 50.54 1.27
N ALA A 33 -35.88 51.48 1.66
CA ALA A 33 -36.21 51.95 3.00
C ALA A 33 -36.79 50.82 3.88
N CYS A 34 -36.99 50.91 5.20
CA CYS A 34 -37.26 52.03 6.10
C CYS A 34 -37.03 51.50 7.54
N VAL A 35 -36.29 52.20 8.38
CA VAL A 35 -36.35 52.01 9.84
C VAL A 35 -36.64 53.37 10.44
N ILE A 36 -37.79 53.45 11.10
CA ILE A 36 -38.23 54.62 11.87
C ILE A 36 -37.39 54.65 13.14
N GLU A 37 -36.29 55.39 13.12
CA GLU A 37 -35.58 55.80 14.33
C GLU A 37 -35.98 57.23 14.70
N ARG A 38 -36.36 57.41 15.96
CA ARG A 38 -36.75 58.68 16.56
C ARG A 38 -35.66 59.73 16.29
N ASN A 39 -36.04 60.78 15.58
CA ASN A 39 -35.19 61.93 15.28
C ASN A 39 -34.74 62.65 16.56
N HIS A 40 -33.56 62.32 17.08
CA HIS A 40 -32.73 63.33 17.74
C HIS A 40 -32.12 64.19 16.64
N GLN A 41 -32.84 65.25 16.27
CA GLN A 41 -32.42 66.17 15.22
C GLN A 41 -31.26 67.02 15.75
N LEU A 42 -30.03 66.48 15.67
CA LEU A 42 -28.82 67.19 16.08
C LEU A 42 -28.76 68.56 15.43
N THR A 43 -28.56 69.58 16.26
CA THR A 43 -28.50 70.98 15.88
C THR A 43 -27.36 71.20 14.88
N ALA A 44 -27.46 72.19 13.99
CA ALA A 44 -26.42 72.48 13.00
C ALA A 44 -25.02 72.67 13.63
N LYS A 45 -24.97 73.17 14.87
CA LYS A 45 -23.76 73.32 15.68
C LYS A 45 -23.18 71.98 16.16
N GLU A 46 -24.03 71.08 16.64
CA GLU A 46 -23.64 69.72 17.05
C GLU A 46 -23.17 68.90 15.85
N ARG A 47 -23.80 69.07 14.66
CA ARG A 47 -23.31 68.44 13.41
C ARG A 47 -21.94 68.96 12.98
N ARG A 48 -21.59 70.22 13.30
CA ARG A 48 -20.26 70.79 13.03
C ARG A 48 -19.24 70.29 14.05
N GLN A 49 -19.61 70.22 15.32
CA GLN A 49 -18.80 69.62 16.38
C GLN A 49 -18.52 68.15 16.10
N LEU A 50 -19.51 67.36 15.72
CA LEU A 50 -19.33 65.94 15.38
C LEU A 50 -18.42 65.74 14.15
N ARG A 51 -18.41 66.70 13.22
CA ARG A 51 -17.45 66.72 12.10
C ARG A 51 -16.06 67.14 12.56
N ASN A 52 -15.95 68.06 13.52
CA ASN A 52 -14.67 68.52 14.06
C ASN A 52 -14.06 67.47 14.97
N GLU A 53 -14.82 66.86 15.87
CA GLU A 53 -14.43 65.68 16.65
C GLU A 53 -14.04 64.52 15.74
N ARG A 54 -14.75 64.29 14.62
CA ARG A 54 -14.34 63.27 13.62
C ARG A 54 -13.04 63.63 12.90
N ARG A 55 -12.68 64.92 12.81
CA ARG A 55 -11.38 65.38 12.27
C ARG A 55 -10.28 65.31 13.34
N GLU A 56 -10.58 65.68 14.57
CA GLU A 56 -9.66 65.71 15.72
C GLU A 56 -9.33 64.30 16.22
N SER A 57 -10.34 63.41 16.29
CA SER A 57 -10.13 61.96 16.53
C SER A 57 -9.32 61.29 15.42
N LYS A 58 -9.40 61.80 14.18
CA LYS A 58 -8.53 61.41 13.08
C LYS A 58 -7.15 62.06 13.13
N SER A 59 -7.00 63.21 13.79
CA SER A 59 -5.76 63.98 13.85
C SER A 59 -4.71 63.37 14.77
N GLY A 60 -5.09 62.44 15.65
CA GLY A 60 -4.18 61.60 16.43
C GLY A 60 -3.83 60.25 15.78
N TYR A 61 -4.48 59.90 14.67
CA TYR A 61 -4.31 58.61 13.99
C TYR A 61 -3.50 58.81 12.72
N SER A 62 -2.18 58.69 12.86
CA SER A 62 -1.28 58.72 11.72
C SER A 62 -1.56 57.48 10.87
N TRP A 63 -2.09 57.67 9.66
CA TRP A 63 -2.33 56.59 8.71
C TRP A 63 -1.05 55.74 8.47
N ARG A 64 0.13 56.32 8.70
CA ARG A 64 1.41 55.60 8.75
C ARG A 64 1.47 54.54 9.83
N GLN A 65 1.01 54.82 11.05
CA GLN A 65 1.02 53.84 12.16
C GLN A 65 0.04 52.69 11.91
N GLU A 66 -1.13 52.97 11.34
CA GLU A 66 -2.09 51.90 11.01
C GLU A 66 -1.58 51.04 9.84
N VAL A 67 -0.90 51.65 8.87
CA VAL A 67 -0.22 50.94 7.78
C VAL A 67 0.98 50.15 8.31
N GLU A 68 1.80 50.71 9.20
CA GLU A 68 2.90 50.03 9.87
C GLU A 68 2.38 48.86 10.71
N GLU A 69 1.35 49.05 11.54
CA GLU A 69 0.73 47.97 12.29
C GLU A 69 0.10 46.91 11.38
N LYS A 70 -0.52 47.29 10.27
CA LYS A 70 -1.07 46.33 9.29
C LYS A 70 0.03 45.58 8.53
N LEU A 71 1.18 46.22 8.30
CA LEU A 71 2.36 45.60 7.70
C LEU A 71 3.11 44.71 8.72
N ILE A 72 3.10 45.06 10.01
CA ILE A 72 3.62 44.24 11.12
C ILE A 72 2.70 43.04 11.39
N LYS A 73 1.38 43.23 11.35
CA LYS A 73 0.36 42.19 11.60
C LYS A 73 0.12 41.24 10.45
N LYS A 74 0.42 41.60 9.19
CA LYS A 74 0.47 40.61 8.10
C LYS A 74 1.82 39.92 8.23
N PRO A 75 1.91 38.72 8.85
CA PRO A 75 3.15 37.97 8.74
C PRO A 75 3.44 37.86 7.25
N LYS A 76 4.65 38.25 6.82
CA LYS A 76 5.09 37.98 5.44
C LYS A 76 4.72 36.53 5.19
N LYS A 77 3.93 36.25 4.13
CA LYS A 77 3.68 34.88 3.71
C LYS A 77 5.06 34.25 3.61
N ARG A 78 5.42 33.41 4.58
CA ARG A 78 6.63 32.62 4.49
C ARG A 78 6.28 31.66 3.38
N TYR A 79 6.74 31.97 2.18
CA TYR A 79 6.90 30.95 1.18
C TYR A 79 7.91 30.02 1.83
N ALA A 80 7.41 28.92 2.38
CA ALA A 80 8.26 27.81 2.74
C ALA A 80 9.18 27.62 1.53
N THR A 81 10.48 27.67 1.76
CA THR A 81 11.41 27.37 0.68
C THR A 81 11.00 26.03 0.09
N TRP A 82 11.17 25.78 -1.21
CA TRP A 82 10.79 24.49 -1.79
C TRP A 82 11.42 23.29 -1.04
N THR A 83 12.55 23.52 -0.38
CA THR A 83 13.17 22.64 0.62
C THR A 83 12.31 22.37 1.86
N GLU A 84 11.60 23.36 2.39
CA GLU A 84 10.70 23.25 3.56
C GLU A 84 9.36 22.56 3.26
N GLU A 85 8.79 22.72 2.06
CA GLU A 85 7.61 21.95 1.62
C GLU A 85 7.94 20.46 1.34
N LEU A 86 9.23 20.17 1.20
CA LEU A 86 9.79 18.82 1.11
C LEU A 86 10.28 18.28 2.46
N ASN A 87 10.10 19.03 3.56
CA ASN A 87 10.62 18.63 4.87
C ASN A 87 10.09 17.25 5.25
N LEU A 88 11.01 16.27 5.19
CA LEU A 88 10.87 14.97 5.83
C LEU A 88 10.53 15.15 7.32
N ASP A 89 10.92 16.27 7.93
CA ASP A 89 10.61 16.61 9.32
C ASP A 89 9.10 16.73 9.60
N THR A 90 8.26 17.10 8.63
CA THR A 90 6.79 17.05 8.81
C THR A 90 6.28 15.60 8.88
N LEU A 91 6.98 14.64 8.28
CA LEU A 91 6.66 13.21 8.45
C LEU A 91 7.07 12.72 9.85
N ALA A 92 8.11 13.30 10.45
CA ALA A 92 8.49 12.96 11.83
C ALA A 92 7.37 13.29 12.83
N GLU A 93 6.63 14.38 12.61
CA GLU A 93 5.48 14.76 13.45
C GLU A 93 4.34 13.73 13.39
N SER A 94 4.22 12.97 12.30
CA SER A 94 3.18 11.96 12.13
C SER A 94 3.41 10.67 12.92
N GLY A 95 4.52 10.59 13.65
CA GLY A 95 4.86 9.47 14.53
C GLY A 95 5.47 8.27 13.78
N PRO A 96 5.59 7.12 14.45
CA PRO A 96 6.19 5.94 13.87
C PRO A 96 5.27 5.34 12.81
N GLN A 97 5.74 5.34 11.56
CA GLN A 97 5.01 4.80 10.42
C GLN A 97 5.82 3.70 9.76
N TRP A 98 5.14 2.89 8.97
CA TRP A 98 5.79 1.89 8.14
C TRP A 98 6.20 2.46 6.78
N TRP A 99 7.42 2.14 6.40
CA TRP A 99 8.05 2.58 5.16
C TRP A 99 8.52 1.38 4.38
N VAL A 100 8.38 1.42 3.05
CA VAL A 100 9.00 0.42 2.17
C VAL A 100 10.28 0.97 1.58
N VAL A 101 11.36 0.21 1.74
CA VAL A 101 12.67 0.47 1.18
C VAL A 101 12.91 -0.51 0.03
N ARG A 102 13.31 0.03 -1.12
CA ARG A 102 13.73 -0.75 -2.28
C ARG A 102 15.14 -1.25 -2.05
N VAL A 103 15.36 -2.54 -2.24
CA VAL A 103 16.66 -3.20 -2.04
C VAL A 103 17.02 -4.07 -3.23
N SER A 104 18.30 -4.39 -3.38
CA SER A 104 18.76 -5.40 -4.33
C SER A 104 18.05 -6.75 -4.12
N ARG A 105 17.62 -7.38 -5.21
CA ARG A 105 16.84 -8.63 -5.20
C ARG A 105 17.61 -9.80 -4.59
N LEU A 106 18.94 -9.83 -4.76
CA LEU A 106 19.76 -10.97 -4.35
C LEU A 106 20.17 -10.91 -2.88
N ARG A 107 20.42 -9.71 -2.34
CA ARG A 107 20.96 -9.49 -0.99
C ARG A 107 19.92 -9.04 0.04
N GLY A 108 18.62 -9.18 -0.25
CA GLY A 108 17.56 -8.58 0.56
C GLY A 108 17.64 -8.88 2.08
N HIS A 109 17.88 -10.14 2.45
CA HIS A 109 17.98 -10.53 3.86
C HIS A 109 19.27 -10.01 4.53
N GLU A 110 20.40 -10.07 3.84
CA GLU A 110 21.69 -9.54 4.33
C GLU A 110 21.61 -8.03 4.52
N THR A 111 21.06 -7.30 3.54
CA THR A 111 20.85 -5.86 3.63
C THR A 111 19.94 -5.49 4.80
N ALA A 112 18.88 -6.27 5.08
CA ALA A 112 18.02 -6.04 6.25
C ALA A 112 18.83 -6.06 7.57
N GLN A 113 19.73 -7.03 7.71
CA GLN A 113 20.58 -7.15 8.89
C GLN A 113 21.60 -6.02 8.98
N ILE A 114 22.25 -5.66 7.86
CA ILE A 114 23.20 -4.56 7.81
C ILE A 114 22.49 -3.25 8.18
N LEU A 115 21.30 -3.02 7.64
CA LEU A 115 20.49 -1.84 7.89
C LEU A 115 20.09 -1.74 9.37
N ALA A 116 19.58 -2.83 9.95
CA ALA A 116 19.24 -2.85 11.37
C ALA A 116 20.45 -2.55 12.27
N ARG A 117 21.64 -3.11 11.93
CA ARG A 117 22.89 -2.83 12.66
C ARG A 117 23.36 -1.38 12.47
N ALA A 118 23.22 -0.81 11.27
CA ALA A 118 23.61 0.57 10.99
C ALA A 118 22.75 1.55 11.78
N LEU A 119 21.42 1.37 11.75
CA LEU A 119 20.49 2.20 12.50
C LEU A 119 20.71 2.09 14.02
N ALA A 120 20.97 0.89 14.54
CA ALA A 120 21.25 0.68 15.97
C ALA A 120 22.49 1.44 16.44
N ARG A 121 23.49 1.59 15.56
CA ARG A 121 24.74 2.30 15.89
C ARG A 121 24.60 3.81 15.82
N GLN A 122 23.88 4.31 14.82
CA GLN A 122 23.74 5.74 14.58
C GLN A 122 22.67 6.38 15.47
N PHE A 123 21.59 5.64 15.77
CA PHE A 123 20.41 6.18 16.46
C PHE A 123 19.95 5.25 17.60
N PRO A 124 20.66 5.20 18.73
CA PRO A 124 20.31 4.33 19.86
C PRO A 124 19.04 4.77 20.61
N GLU A 125 18.68 6.05 20.55
CA GLU A 125 17.52 6.60 21.28
C GLU A 125 16.18 6.35 20.57
N MET A 126 16.20 5.84 19.35
CA MET A 126 15.03 5.74 18.50
C MET A 126 14.65 4.30 18.22
N GLU A 127 13.38 3.99 18.39
CA GLU A 127 12.86 2.64 18.12
C GLU A 127 12.63 2.47 16.62
N PHE A 128 13.25 1.45 16.04
CA PHE A 128 12.98 1.02 14.66
C PHE A 128 12.79 -0.50 14.60
N THR A 129 11.86 -0.95 13.77
CA THR A 129 11.67 -2.38 13.49
C THR A 129 11.89 -2.64 12.01
N VAL A 130 12.80 -3.55 11.67
CA VAL A 130 13.09 -3.93 10.28
C VAL A 130 12.48 -5.30 10.03
N TYR A 131 11.63 -5.38 9.01
CA TYR A 131 10.96 -6.60 8.60
C TYR A 131 11.29 -6.93 7.14
N ALA A 132 11.84 -8.12 6.93
CA ALA A 132 12.11 -8.67 5.61
C ALA A 132 11.34 -9.99 5.46
N PRO A 133 10.25 -10.04 4.67
CA PRO A 133 9.46 -11.26 4.51
C PRO A 133 10.28 -12.30 3.72
N SER A 134 10.80 -13.30 4.45
CA SER A 134 11.53 -14.43 3.90
C SER A 134 10.90 -15.75 4.36
N VAL A 135 10.80 -16.70 3.44
CA VAL A 135 10.37 -18.07 3.68
C VAL A 135 11.60 -18.95 3.77
N GLN A 136 11.69 -19.74 4.84
CA GLN A 136 12.78 -20.68 5.05
C GLN A 136 12.50 -21.95 4.25
N VAL A 137 13.15 -22.09 3.09
CA VAL A 137 13.00 -23.28 2.24
C VAL A 137 13.97 -24.36 2.73
N LYS A 138 13.42 -25.48 3.18
CA LYS A 138 14.18 -26.66 3.59
C LYS A 138 14.41 -27.57 2.38
N ARG A 139 15.63 -28.09 2.23
CA ARG A 139 15.96 -29.07 1.19
C ARG A 139 16.88 -30.13 1.77
N LYS A 140 16.53 -31.40 1.55
CA LYS A 140 17.43 -32.52 1.84
C LYS A 140 18.60 -32.52 0.84
N LEU A 141 19.82 -32.52 1.37
CA LEU A 141 21.04 -32.73 0.60
C LEU A 141 21.29 -34.24 0.43
N LYS A 142 22.12 -34.62 -0.55
CA LYS A 142 22.48 -36.03 -0.80
C LYS A 142 23.18 -36.70 0.39
N ASN A 143 23.72 -35.91 1.31
CA ASN A 143 24.38 -36.36 2.53
C ASN A 143 23.39 -36.56 3.71
N GLY A 144 22.08 -36.44 3.49
CA GLY A 144 21.05 -36.59 4.52
C GLY A 144 20.82 -35.35 5.40
N SER A 145 21.66 -34.32 5.32
CA SER A 145 21.47 -33.07 6.08
C SER A 145 20.42 -32.15 5.43
N ILE A 146 19.72 -31.37 6.26
CA ILE A 146 18.71 -30.40 5.79
C ILE A 146 19.38 -29.04 5.63
N SER A 147 19.39 -28.51 4.39
CA SER A 147 19.81 -27.15 4.12
C SER A 147 18.60 -26.22 4.20
N VAL A 148 18.68 -25.21 5.07
CA VAL A 148 17.67 -24.16 5.19
C VAL A 148 18.18 -22.91 4.49
N LYS A 149 17.46 -22.44 3.48
CA LYS A 149 17.80 -21.22 2.76
C LYS A 149 16.64 -20.22 2.79
N PRO A 150 16.88 -18.96 3.20
CA PRO A 150 15.84 -17.95 3.18
C PRO A 150 15.57 -17.51 1.73
N LYS A 151 14.32 -17.68 1.29
CA LYS A 151 13.80 -17.22 0.00
C LYS A 151 12.87 -16.03 0.26
N PRO A 152 13.18 -14.82 -0.23
CA PRO A 152 12.32 -13.66 0.00
C PRO A 152 10.96 -13.83 -0.70
N VAL A 153 9.87 -13.57 0.02
CA VAL A 153 8.49 -13.54 -0.54
C VAL A 153 8.34 -12.33 -1.46
N PHE A 154 8.85 -11.18 -1.00
CA PHE A 154 8.85 -9.93 -1.74
C PHE A 154 10.29 -9.53 -2.12
N PRO A 155 10.83 -10.02 -3.25
CA PRO A 155 12.19 -9.73 -3.66
C PRO A 155 12.36 -8.23 -3.99
N GLY A 156 13.25 -7.58 -3.24
CA GLY A 156 13.64 -6.19 -3.45
C GLY A 156 12.82 -5.17 -2.66
N CYS A 157 12.04 -5.62 -1.68
CA CYS A 157 11.35 -4.77 -0.72
C CYS A 157 11.74 -5.16 0.71
N ILE A 158 12.02 -4.16 1.54
CA ILE A 158 12.19 -4.28 3.00
C ILE A 158 11.21 -3.31 3.64
N PHE A 159 10.60 -3.71 4.75
CA PHE A 159 9.67 -2.90 5.51
C PHE A 159 10.34 -2.41 6.78
N ILE A 160 10.16 -1.14 7.11
CA ILE A 160 10.76 -0.52 8.29
C ILE A 160 9.71 0.31 8.99
N ARG A 161 9.50 0.07 10.29
CA ARG A 161 8.73 0.95 11.15
C ARG A 161 9.68 1.93 11.81
N CYS A 162 9.57 3.22 11.52
CA CYS A 162 10.35 4.26 12.18
C CYS A 162 9.67 5.63 12.05
N VAL A 163 10.05 6.54 12.95
CA VAL A 163 9.79 7.98 12.78
C VAL A 163 10.78 8.48 11.74
N LEU A 164 10.31 9.03 10.63
CA LEU A 164 11.19 9.34 9.50
C LEU A 164 11.77 10.76 9.59
N ASN A 165 13.01 10.85 10.09
CA ASN A 165 13.79 12.09 10.08
C ASN A 165 14.62 12.22 8.80
N LYS A 166 15.07 13.44 8.49
CA LYS A 166 16.03 13.68 7.39
C LYS A 166 17.30 12.85 7.53
N GLU A 167 17.87 12.77 8.74
CA GLU A 167 19.10 12.01 9.01
C GLU A 167 18.93 10.51 8.77
N ILE A 168 17.81 9.94 9.20
CA ILE A 168 17.49 8.53 8.97
C ILE A 168 17.25 8.25 7.50
N HIS A 169 16.58 9.16 6.80
CA HIS A 169 16.36 9.04 5.37
C HIS A 169 17.69 9.02 4.60
N ASP A 170 18.65 9.87 5.00
CA ASP A 170 19.97 9.93 4.37
C ASP A 170 20.84 8.72 4.76
N SER A 171 20.79 8.26 6.01
CA SER A 171 21.52 7.07 6.45
C SER A 171 21.04 5.79 5.78
N ILE A 172 19.73 5.62 5.59
CA ILE A 172 19.15 4.46 4.91
C ILE A 172 19.62 4.43 3.43
N LYS A 173 19.80 5.58 2.80
CA LYS A 173 20.32 5.67 1.43
C LYS A 173 21.81 5.40 1.31
N GLU A 174 22.57 5.65 2.37
CA GLU A 174 24.01 5.39 2.41
C GLU A 174 24.33 3.89 2.50
N VAL A 175 23.40 3.07 3.04
CA VAL A 175 23.60 1.62 3.16
C VAL A 175 23.69 0.93 1.81
N ASP A 176 24.72 0.09 1.65
CA ASP A 176 24.96 -0.66 0.42
C ASP A 176 23.78 -1.61 0.09
N GLY A 177 23.41 -1.62 -1.20
CA GLY A 177 22.29 -2.40 -1.72
C GLY A 177 20.91 -1.75 -1.55
N VAL A 178 20.80 -0.59 -0.90
CA VAL A 178 19.55 0.18 -0.80
C VAL A 178 19.38 1.08 -2.03
N GLY A 179 18.24 0.95 -2.71
CA GLY A 179 17.84 1.76 -3.87
C GLY A 179 16.98 2.99 -3.52
N GLY A 180 16.69 3.19 -2.23
CA GLY A 180 15.86 4.28 -1.71
C GLY A 180 14.42 3.88 -1.40
N PHE A 181 13.60 4.85 -0.98
CA PHE A 181 12.23 4.62 -0.54
C PHE A 181 11.24 4.45 -1.69
N ILE A 182 10.17 3.69 -1.44
CA ILE A 182 9.00 3.70 -2.30
C ILE A 182 8.25 5.03 -2.12
N GLY A 183 7.89 5.67 -3.23
CA GLY A 183 7.21 6.95 -3.15
C GLY A 183 6.92 7.59 -4.48
N SER A 184 6.42 8.83 -4.41
CA SER A 184 6.15 9.67 -5.57
C SER A 184 7.35 10.55 -5.88
N LYS A 185 7.64 10.77 -7.16
CA LYS A 185 8.64 11.75 -7.60
C LYS A 185 8.06 13.14 -7.36
N VAL A 186 8.68 13.91 -6.48
CA VAL A 186 8.30 15.28 -6.15
C VAL A 186 9.45 16.20 -6.55
N GLY A 187 9.12 17.33 -7.17
CA GLY A 187 10.09 18.33 -7.57
C GLY A 187 9.99 18.76 -9.03
N ASN A 188 10.81 19.74 -9.39
CA ASN A 188 10.90 20.22 -10.77
C ASN A 188 11.64 19.20 -11.64
N THR A 189 11.42 19.20 -12.97
CA THR A 189 12.03 18.30 -13.96
C THR A 189 13.54 18.15 -13.81
N LYS A 190 14.24 19.18 -13.31
CA LYS A 190 15.69 19.18 -13.09
C LYS A 190 16.16 18.61 -11.74
N ARG A 191 15.31 18.59 -10.71
CA ARG A 191 15.63 18.13 -9.34
C ARG A 191 14.45 17.32 -8.81
N GLN A 192 14.38 16.06 -9.22
CA GLN A 192 13.36 15.12 -8.75
C GLN A 192 13.88 14.37 -7.52
N ILE A 193 13.09 14.36 -6.45
CA ILE A 193 13.36 13.59 -5.24
C ILE A 193 12.19 12.64 -5.03
N ASN A 194 12.48 11.40 -4.63
CA ASN A 194 11.42 10.45 -4.26
C ASN A 194 10.97 10.77 -2.84
N LYS A 195 9.75 11.34 -2.68
CA LYS A 195 9.16 11.55 -1.36
C LYS A 195 8.63 10.21 -0.85
N PRO A 196 9.10 9.73 0.32
CA PRO A 196 8.69 8.44 0.87
C PRO A 196 7.19 8.45 1.16
N ARG A 197 6.53 7.33 0.88
CA ARG A 197 5.11 7.13 1.16
C ARG A 197 4.94 6.17 2.34
N PRO A 198 4.15 6.53 3.36
CA PRO A 198 3.84 5.60 4.44
C PRO A 198 2.90 4.50 3.96
N VAL A 199 3.05 3.32 4.56
CA VAL A 199 2.21 2.15 4.35
C VAL A 199 1.22 2.04 5.48
N ASP A 200 -0.04 1.76 5.15
CA ASP A 200 -1.09 1.51 6.13
C ASP A 200 -0.91 0.13 6.77
N ASP A 201 -1.27 0.00 8.05
CA ASP A 201 -1.09 -1.24 8.81
C ASP A 201 -1.85 -2.43 8.18
N SER A 202 -3.01 -2.18 7.57
CA SER A 202 -3.82 -3.20 6.87
C SER A 202 -3.05 -3.88 5.73
N ASP A 203 -2.26 -3.12 4.97
CA ASP A 203 -1.48 -3.66 3.85
C ASP A 203 -0.35 -4.57 4.37
N LEU A 204 0.22 -4.23 5.54
CA LEU A 204 1.28 -5.02 6.17
C LEU A 204 0.75 -6.29 6.81
N GLU A 205 -0.43 -6.25 7.42
CA GLU A 205 -1.12 -7.44 7.91
C GLU A 205 -1.37 -8.44 6.78
N ALA A 206 -1.79 -7.96 5.61
CA ALA A 206 -1.92 -8.80 4.42
C ALA A 206 -0.58 -9.43 4.01
N ILE A 207 0.50 -8.65 4.05
CA ILE A 207 1.87 -9.15 3.77
C ILE A 207 2.30 -10.19 4.81
N PHE A 208 2.01 -9.99 6.10
CA PHE A 208 2.31 -10.94 7.15
C PHE A 208 1.54 -12.24 6.98
N LYS A 209 0.24 -12.15 6.65
CA LYS A 209 -0.60 -13.31 6.37
C LYS A 209 -0.04 -14.11 5.18
N GLN A 210 0.33 -13.42 4.10
CA GLN A 210 0.91 -14.07 2.92
C GLN A 210 2.27 -14.70 3.22
N ALA A 211 3.12 -14.04 4.00
CA ALA A 211 4.42 -14.59 4.39
C ALA A 211 4.26 -15.85 5.25
N LYS A 212 3.27 -15.85 6.17
CA LYS A 212 2.94 -17.02 7.00
C LYS A 212 2.39 -18.18 6.18
N GLU A 213 1.42 -17.92 5.30
CA GLU A 213 0.87 -18.93 4.40
C GLU A 213 1.95 -19.51 3.46
N ALA A 214 2.84 -18.65 2.95
CA ALA A 214 3.96 -19.10 2.12
C ALA A 214 4.97 -19.95 2.91
N GLN A 215 5.15 -19.67 4.21
CA GLN A 215 5.98 -20.49 5.09
C GLN A 215 5.35 -21.86 5.33
N GLU A 216 4.06 -21.91 5.68
CA GLU A 216 3.31 -23.15 5.88
C GLU A 216 3.31 -24.01 4.62
N LYS A 217 3.14 -23.37 3.44
CA LYS A 217 3.21 -24.06 2.16
C LYS A 217 4.59 -24.64 1.86
N ALA A 218 5.66 -23.89 2.16
CA ALA A 218 7.02 -24.41 1.97
C ALA A 218 7.35 -25.55 2.93
N ASP A 219 6.83 -25.51 4.17
CA ASP A 219 6.98 -26.59 5.13
C ASP A 219 6.14 -27.82 4.72
N SER A 220 4.91 -27.64 4.22
CA SER A 220 4.07 -28.74 3.74
C SER A 220 4.67 -29.40 2.49
N GLU A 221 5.16 -28.60 1.53
CA GLU A 221 5.85 -29.10 0.33
C GLU A 221 7.10 -29.92 0.71
N PHE A 222 7.82 -29.50 1.76
CA PHE A 222 8.96 -30.23 2.26
C PHE A 222 8.56 -31.59 2.88
N GLU A 223 7.54 -31.62 3.73
CA GLU A 223 7.02 -32.86 4.34
C GLU A 223 6.45 -33.83 3.30
N GLU A 224 5.71 -33.33 2.32
CA GLU A 224 5.20 -34.15 1.20
C GLU A 224 6.33 -34.73 0.36
N ALA A 225 7.40 -33.97 0.10
CA ALA A 225 8.59 -34.48 -0.56
C ALA A 225 9.28 -35.57 0.26
N GLN A 226 9.31 -35.46 1.60
CA GLN A 226 9.84 -36.53 2.45
C GLN A 226 9.01 -37.81 2.34
N ARG A 227 7.68 -37.69 2.45
CA ARG A 227 6.78 -38.85 2.34
C ARG A 227 6.87 -39.51 0.97
N ALA A 228 6.94 -38.73 -0.11
CA ALA A 228 7.08 -39.26 -1.44
C ALA A 228 8.43 -39.99 -1.64
N GLU A 229 9.53 -39.50 -1.07
CA GLU A 229 10.82 -40.20 -1.06
C GLU A 229 10.76 -41.52 -0.30
N GLU A 230 10.11 -41.53 0.88
CA GLU A 230 9.91 -42.72 1.70
C GLU A 230 9.03 -43.74 0.99
N GLU A 231 7.88 -43.33 0.46
CA GLU A 231 6.98 -44.17 -0.33
C GLU A 231 7.68 -44.74 -1.58
N ALA A 232 8.45 -43.93 -2.30
CA ALA A 232 9.25 -44.39 -3.44
C ALA A 232 10.30 -45.43 -3.02
N SER A 233 10.95 -45.26 -1.86
CA SER A 233 11.90 -46.23 -1.32
C SER A 233 11.22 -47.56 -0.91
N LEU A 234 10.01 -47.49 -0.35
CA LEU A 234 9.19 -48.66 -0.01
C LEU A 234 8.70 -49.39 -1.27
N LEU A 235 8.29 -48.65 -2.30
CA LEU A 235 7.90 -49.22 -3.60
C LEU A 235 9.09 -49.86 -4.31
N ALA A 236 10.26 -49.22 -4.29
CA ALA A 236 11.49 -49.77 -4.87
C ALA A 236 11.94 -51.06 -4.16
N SER A 237 11.90 -51.07 -2.83
CA SER A 237 12.22 -52.28 -2.05
C SER A 237 11.18 -53.41 -2.25
N GLN A 238 9.89 -53.10 -2.36
CA GLN A 238 8.86 -54.09 -2.72
C GLN A 238 9.04 -54.61 -4.14
N GLN A 239 9.42 -53.77 -5.11
CA GLN A 239 9.73 -54.22 -6.47
C GLN A 239 10.96 -55.13 -6.54
N LEU A 240 12.00 -54.85 -5.74
CA LEU A 240 13.17 -55.72 -5.61
C LEU A 240 12.80 -57.09 -5.00
N LEU A 241 11.90 -57.12 -4.02
CA LEU A 241 11.37 -58.37 -3.43
C LEU A 241 10.39 -59.11 -4.36
N ALA A 242 9.68 -58.39 -5.23
CA ALA A 242 8.82 -58.98 -6.26
C ALA A 242 9.67 -59.60 -7.39
N SER A 243 10.81 -59.00 -7.74
CA SER A 243 11.75 -59.56 -8.72
C SER A 243 12.49 -60.81 -8.23
N SER A 244 12.53 -61.11 -6.93
CA SER A 244 13.12 -62.35 -6.41
C SER A 244 12.18 -63.57 -6.44
N ASN A 245 10.91 -63.40 -6.84
CA ASN A 245 9.91 -64.48 -6.91
C ASN A 245 9.43 -64.78 -8.35
N SER A 246 10.18 -64.37 -9.37
CA SER A 246 9.93 -64.83 -10.74
C SER A 246 11.22 -64.97 -11.54
N ASP A 247 12.05 -65.93 -11.15
CA ASP A 247 13.07 -66.51 -12.03
C ASP A 247 12.78 -68.01 -12.23
N VAL A 248 11.87 -68.32 -13.15
CA VAL A 248 11.99 -69.48 -14.04
C VAL A 248 11.42 -69.10 -15.42
N ILE A 249 12.25 -69.33 -16.44
CA ILE A 249 12.04 -69.30 -17.90
C ILE A 249 12.42 -67.99 -18.62
N GLU A 250 13.67 -68.01 -19.11
CA GLU A 250 14.22 -67.21 -20.22
C GLU A 250 13.42 -67.38 -21.53
N THR A 251 13.43 -66.37 -22.41
CA THR A 251 14.26 -66.40 -23.64
C THR A 251 13.93 -65.26 -24.62
N VAL A 252 14.99 -64.53 -24.96
CA VAL A 252 15.36 -63.92 -26.24
C VAL A 252 14.36 -64.02 -27.41
N ALA A 253 13.93 -62.86 -27.94
CA ALA A 253 13.67 -62.68 -29.38
C ALA A 253 13.80 -61.21 -29.79
N GLU A 254 14.88 -60.90 -30.50
CA GLU A 254 15.07 -59.65 -31.25
C GLU A 254 14.29 -59.69 -32.58
N SER A 255 13.68 -58.57 -33.00
CA SER A 255 13.73 -58.09 -34.40
C SER A 255 13.03 -56.75 -34.67
N LYS A 256 13.85 -55.78 -35.09
CA LYS A 256 13.69 -54.72 -36.12
C LYS A 256 12.28 -54.19 -36.53
N LEU A 257 12.11 -52.89 -36.25
CA LEU A 257 11.68 -51.78 -37.13
C LEU A 257 10.63 -52.01 -38.26
N LYS A 258 9.46 -51.32 -38.16
CA LYS A 258 8.86 -50.58 -39.32
C LYS A 258 7.71 -49.61 -38.93
N ARG A 259 7.97 -48.30 -39.19
CA ARG A 259 7.10 -47.22 -39.75
C ARG A 259 5.62 -47.07 -39.29
N ALA A 260 5.33 -45.85 -38.77
CA ALA A 260 4.03 -45.16 -38.60
C ALA A 260 3.20 -45.05 -39.93
N PRO A 261 1.91 -44.59 -40.00
CA PRO A 261 1.34 -43.48 -39.20
C PRO A 261 -0.21 -43.39 -38.97
N ARG A 262 -0.64 -42.30 -38.28
CA ARG A 262 -1.98 -41.63 -38.25
C ARG A 262 -3.11 -42.37 -37.49
N LYS A 263 -4.16 -41.77 -36.89
CA LYS A 263 -4.64 -40.42 -36.52
C LYS A 263 -6.06 -40.66 -35.95
N ALA A 264 -6.38 -40.25 -34.72
CA ALA A 264 -7.73 -39.93 -34.21
C ALA A 264 -7.59 -39.42 -32.76
N THR A 265 -7.79 -38.15 -32.39
CA THR A 265 -9.05 -37.39 -32.14
C THR A 265 -9.99 -37.98 -31.08
N LEU A 266 -10.48 -37.06 -30.22
CA LEU A 266 -11.53 -37.11 -29.17
C LEU A 266 -10.92 -37.07 -27.74
N ALA A 267 -10.90 -35.95 -27.00
CA ALA A 267 -12.03 -35.11 -26.52
C ALA A 267 -13.11 -36.01 -25.89
N THR A 268 -13.57 -35.86 -24.64
CA THR A 268 -13.81 -34.69 -23.78
C THR A 268 -13.95 -35.28 -22.35
N GLU A 269 -13.89 -34.54 -21.25
CA GLU A 269 -15.13 -34.16 -20.58
C GLU A 269 -14.92 -32.95 -19.67
N THR A 270 -15.47 -31.85 -20.15
CA THR A 270 -15.81 -30.61 -19.46
C THR A 270 -16.96 -30.85 -18.49
N LYS A 271 -16.81 -30.44 -17.22
CA LYS A 271 -17.94 -30.15 -16.34
C LYS A 271 -18.16 -28.64 -16.30
N ASP A 272 -18.99 -28.15 -17.21
CA ASP A 272 -19.46 -26.77 -17.25
C ASP A 272 -20.55 -26.54 -16.19
N SER A 273 -20.17 -25.89 -15.08
CA SER A 273 -21.13 -25.26 -14.16
C SER A 273 -21.55 -23.90 -14.73
N LYS A 274 -22.70 -23.91 -15.41
CA LYS A 274 -23.33 -22.75 -16.06
C LYS A 274 -23.90 -21.77 -15.02
N VAL A 275 -23.03 -20.98 -14.38
CA VAL A 275 -23.43 -19.75 -13.68
C VAL A 275 -23.65 -18.67 -14.74
N LYS A 276 -24.84 -18.08 -14.77
CA LYS A 276 -25.22 -16.99 -15.68
C LYS A 276 -24.26 -15.80 -15.52
N LYS A 277 -23.20 -15.74 -16.35
CA LYS A 277 -22.21 -14.65 -16.34
C LYS A 277 -22.88 -13.36 -16.83
N LYS A 278 -23.00 -12.37 -15.95
CA LYS A 278 -23.29 -10.97 -16.33
C LYS A 278 -22.20 -10.51 -17.30
N LYS A 279 -22.58 -9.84 -18.39
CA LYS A 279 -21.63 -9.34 -19.40
C LYS A 279 -20.71 -8.29 -18.75
N LEU A 280 -19.41 -8.59 -18.68
CA LEU A 280 -18.37 -7.64 -18.25
C LEU A 280 -18.17 -6.57 -19.33
N ALA A 281 -18.19 -5.30 -18.94
CA ALA A 281 -17.95 -4.14 -19.80
C ALA A 281 -16.67 -3.42 -19.35
N ALA A 282 -15.90 -2.86 -20.29
CA ALA A 282 -14.70 -2.09 -19.96
C ALA A 282 -15.09 -0.88 -19.07
N GLY A 283 -14.36 -0.67 -17.98
CA GLY A 283 -14.64 0.37 -16.98
C GLY A 283 -15.40 -0.10 -15.73
N SER A 284 -15.86 -1.36 -15.66
CA SER A 284 -16.47 -1.89 -14.43
C SER A 284 -15.43 -2.19 -13.34
N THR A 285 -15.82 -2.00 -12.08
CA THR A 285 -15.10 -2.56 -10.92
C THR A 285 -15.24 -4.07 -10.90
N VAL A 286 -14.11 -4.76 -10.78
CA VAL A 286 -14.03 -6.22 -10.76
C VAL A 286 -13.25 -6.67 -9.53
N ARG A 287 -13.67 -7.78 -8.94
CA ARG A 287 -12.96 -8.47 -7.88
C ARG A 287 -12.32 -9.73 -8.43
N VAL A 288 -11.09 -9.99 -8.04
CA VAL A 288 -10.35 -11.21 -8.42
C VAL A 288 -10.74 -12.36 -7.49
N LEU A 289 -11.02 -13.53 -8.05
CA LEU A 289 -11.34 -14.74 -7.31
C LEU A 289 -10.10 -15.56 -6.95
N SER A 290 -9.07 -15.58 -7.81
CA SER A 290 -7.96 -16.53 -7.70
C SER A 290 -6.63 -15.94 -8.17
N GLY A 291 -5.52 -16.48 -7.67
CA GLY A 291 -4.17 -16.02 -7.96
C GLY A 291 -3.56 -15.16 -6.86
N THR A 292 -2.39 -14.55 -7.13
CA THR A 292 -1.64 -13.73 -6.15
C THR A 292 -2.35 -12.45 -5.75
N PHE A 293 -3.37 -12.04 -6.51
CA PHE A 293 -4.19 -10.85 -6.28
C PHE A 293 -5.63 -11.22 -5.93
N ALA A 294 -5.88 -12.44 -5.43
CA ALA A 294 -7.20 -12.85 -4.96
C ALA A 294 -7.77 -11.85 -3.95
N GLU A 295 -9.08 -11.62 -4.01
CA GLU A 295 -9.84 -10.69 -3.17
C GLU A 295 -9.61 -9.19 -3.43
N PHE A 296 -8.58 -8.82 -4.19
CA PHE A 296 -8.37 -7.42 -4.55
C PHE A 296 -9.46 -6.91 -5.51
N VAL A 297 -9.87 -5.67 -5.26
CA VAL A 297 -10.81 -4.92 -6.09
C VAL A 297 -10.02 -4.01 -7.01
N GLY A 298 -10.34 -4.03 -8.30
CA GLY A 298 -9.66 -3.24 -9.31
C GLY A 298 -10.58 -2.72 -10.40
N ASN A 299 -10.07 -1.76 -11.17
CA ASN A 299 -10.79 -1.18 -12.30
C ASN A 299 -10.39 -1.87 -13.60
N LEU A 300 -11.38 -2.37 -14.35
CA LEU A 300 -11.14 -3.04 -15.64
C LEU A 300 -10.79 -2.00 -16.73
N LYS A 301 -9.51 -1.88 -17.10
CA LYS A 301 -9.05 -0.90 -18.11
C LYS A 301 -9.28 -1.41 -19.54
N LYS A 302 -8.89 -2.65 -19.83
CA LYS A 302 -8.95 -3.24 -21.17
C LYS A 302 -9.45 -4.68 -21.11
N LEU A 303 -10.35 -5.04 -22.03
CA LEU A 303 -10.89 -6.38 -22.15
C LEU A 303 -10.60 -6.95 -23.54
N ASN A 304 -9.66 -7.89 -23.62
CA ASN A 304 -9.34 -8.59 -24.87
C ASN A 304 -10.17 -9.87 -24.96
N ARG A 305 -11.35 -9.79 -25.59
CA ARG A 305 -12.24 -10.96 -25.75
C ARG A 305 -11.64 -12.07 -26.64
N LYS A 306 -10.69 -11.72 -27.51
CA LYS A 306 -9.99 -12.67 -28.39
C LYS A 306 -9.00 -13.57 -27.65
N THR A 307 -8.31 -13.04 -26.64
CA THR A 307 -7.29 -13.77 -25.87
C THR A 307 -7.80 -14.23 -24.51
N ALA A 308 -9.08 -14.01 -24.19
CA ALA A 308 -9.70 -14.26 -22.90
C ALA A 308 -9.00 -13.59 -21.69
N LYS A 309 -8.22 -12.54 -21.94
CA LYS A 309 -7.46 -11.79 -20.92
C LYS A 309 -8.01 -10.39 -20.72
N ALA A 310 -7.97 -9.95 -19.46
CA ALA A 310 -8.39 -8.65 -19.00
C ALA A 310 -7.22 -7.92 -18.33
N THR A 311 -7.00 -6.66 -18.68
CA THR A 311 -6.04 -5.80 -17.97
C THR A 311 -6.79 -5.06 -16.88
N VAL A 312 -6.52 -5.42 -15.63
CA VAL A 312 -7.11 -4.84 -14.43
C VAL A 312 -6.09 -3.92 -13.76
N GLY A 313 -6.51 -2.72 -13.38
CA GLY A 313 -5.72 -1.79 -12.58
C GLY A 313 -6.05 -1.93 -11.11
N PHE A 314 -5.09 -2.38 -10.30
CA PHE A 314 -5.16 -2.41 -8.85
C PHE A 314 -4.46 -1.20 -8.25
N THR A 315 -5.06 -0.62 -7.22
CA THR A 315 -4.44 0.46 -6.45
C THR A 315 -3.69 -0.16 -5.29
N LEU A 316 -2.42 -0.51 -5.49
CA LEU A 316 -1.55 -1.08 -4.45
C LEU A 316 -0.60 0.02 -3.96
N PHE A 317 -0.54 0.27 -2.65
CA PHE A 317 0.28 1.34 -2.07
C PHE A 317 0.00 2.71 -2.72
N GLY A 318 -1.27 2.92 -3.08
CA GLY A 318 -1.81 4.01 -3.91
C GLY A 318 -1.02 4.35 -5.17
N LYS A 319 -0.42 3.34 -5.80
CA LYS A 319 -0.01 3.36 -7.20
C LYS A 319 -0.93 2.45 -8.00
N GLU A 320 -1.39 2.90 -9.15
CA GLU A 320 -2.10 2.03 -10.09
C GLU A 320 -1.10 1.04 -10.70
N THR A 321 -1.30 -0.25 -10.42
CA THR A 321 -0.55 -1.37 -11.00
C THR A 321 -1.45 -2.10 -11.98
N LEU A 322 -1.00 -2.27 -13.22
CA LEU A 322 -1.75 -2.96 -14.27
C LEU A 322 -1.32 -4.43 -14.31
N VAL A 323 -2.27 -5.34 -14.16
CA VAL A 323 -2.04 -6.79 -14.19
C VAL A 323 -2.99 -7.42 -15.21
N GLU A 324 -2.47 -8.38 -15.97
CA GLU A 324 -3.28 -9.19 -16.89
C GLU A 324 -3.81 -10.42 -16.17
N ILE A 325 -5.14 -10.56 -16.12
CA ILE A 325 -5.86 -11.66 -15.44
C ILE A 325 -6.86 -12.27 -16.42
N ASP A 326 -7.13 -13.56 -16.28
CA ASP A 326 -8.10 -14.25 -17.12
C ASP A 326 -9.53 -13.88 -16.76
N ILE A 327 -10.40 -13.76 -17.77
CA ILE A 327 -11.80 -13.31 -17.59
C ILE A 327 -12.59 -14.25 -16.66
N ASN A 328 -12.20 -15.51 -16.55
CA ASN A 328 -12.87 -16.50 -15.71
C ASN A 328 -12.62 -16.29 -14.21
N GLU A 329 -11.52 -15.63 -13.85
CA GLU A 329 -11.14 -15.37 -12.46
C GLU A 329 -11.65 -14.01 -11.96
N LEU A 330 -12.44 -13.29 -12.78
CA LEU A 330 -12.97 -11.98 -12.46
C LEU A 330 -14.48 -12.02 -12.23
N VAL A 331 -14.93 -11.39 -11.15
CA VAL A 331 -16.34 -11.19 -10.85
C VAL A 331 -16.65 -9.69 -10.84
N PRO A 332 -17.72 -9.23 -11.50
CA PRO A 332 -18.13 -7.84 -11.41
C PRO A 332 -18.58 -7.52 -9.99
N GLU A 333 -17.98 -6.51 -9.39
CA GLU A 333 -18.38 -5.99 -8.09
C GLU A 333 -19.37 -4.86 -8.32
N ILE A 334 -20.65 -5.13 -8.03
CA ILE A 334 -21.71 -4.12 -8.07
C ILE A 334 -21.66 -3.41 -6.73
N GLN A 335 -21.29 -2.13 -6.73
CA GLN A 335 -21.49 -1.26 -5.59
C GLN A 335 -23.00 -1.11 -5.41
N SER A 336 -23.55 -1.82 -4.43
CA SER A 336 -24.95 -1.75 -4.00
C SER A 336 -25.20 -0.52 -3.15
#